data_AF-A0A8I1YH03-F1
#
_entry.id   AF-A0A8I1YH03-F1
#
_cell.length_a   1.000
_cell.length_b   1.000
_cell.length_c   1.000
_cell.angle_alpha   90.00
_cell.angle_beta   90.00
_cell.angle_gamma   90.00
#
_symmetry.space_group_name_H-M   'P 1'
#
loop_
_entity.id
_entity.type
_entity.pdbx_description
1 polymer ?
#
loop_
_entity_poly.entity_id
_entity_poly.type
_entity_poly.pdbx_seq_one_letter_code
_entity_poly.pdbx_strand_id
1 'polypeptide(L)'
;MFEVPAGGRRYRALELLVKQKRLAKTAPVPCIVSDMADVITAEEDSLAENVHRIALHPLDQFRAFQTLREQGRSEEDVAAIFFVSVNVVKQRLRLAAVSPKLLEVYADDGMSLEQLMAFSVTADHGRQEQVWETVNKSGYEEPYQIRRLLTERAVRVSDRRARFVGLAAYEAAGGGVLRDLFEEDGGGWLEDVALLERLVAEKLRAEAEAIAAEGWKWIEVTAASFPYGHDHGLRRLEADPAALTAEEQARFDTLQVEYDALEARFEGADELPGEVDARLGELEQALEAFNNRPDIFEPDQMARAGVFVSIDCEGRLSVNRSYVRPEDEEPAAGVEGERGTDVAVTEGQEPGASVQRTAISLAGASTEPEEHDEDAARPLPDRLITERRIVRWHYGTRWQNIRQSRSRRCCTISC
;
A
#
# COMPACT_ATOMS: atom_id res chain seq x y z
N MET A 1 21.44 62.82 15.12
CA MET A 1 21.36 61.34 14.93
C MET A 1 19.87 61.03 14.86
N PHE A 2 19.42 60.29 13.85
CA PHE A 2 18.00 59.95 13.70
C PHE A 2 17.78 58.52 14.17
N GLU A 3 16.69 58.29 14.89
CA GLU A 3 16.23 56.95 15.24
C GLU A 3 15.40 56.38 14.09
N VAL A 4 15.44 55.05 13.90
CA VAL A 4 14.72 54.35 12.83
C VAL A 4 13.69 53.41 13.47
N PRO A 5 12.50 53.91 13.84
CA PRO A 5 11.48 53.10 14.52
C PRO A 5 10.73 52.15 13.57
N ALA A 6 10.61 52.52 12.30
CA ALA A 6 9.97 51.77 11.23
C ALA A 6 10.97 51.41 10.13
N GLY A 7 10.88 50.18 9.57
CA GLY A 7 11.74 49.76 8.46
C GLY A 7 13.13 49.18 8.82
N GLY A 8 13.34 48.68 10.05
CA GLY A 8 14.63 48.11 10.48
C GLY A 8 15.21 47.00 9.58
N ARG A 9 14.38 46.21 8.88
CA ARG A 9 14.85 45.23 7.87
C ARG A 9 15.55 45.91 6.69
N ARG A 10 15.01 47.03 6.20
CA ARG A 10 15.59 47.83 5.10
C ARG A 10 16.91 48.46 5.55
N TYR A 11 16.95 49.01 6.76
CA TYR A 11 18.17 49.57 7.33
C TYR A 11 19.31 48.55 7.42
N ARG A 12 19.06 47.34 7.95
CA ARG A 12 20.07 46.26 7.99
C ARG A 12 20.50 45.78 6.60
N ALA A 13 19.58 45.74 5.63
CA ALA A 13 19.93 45.40 4.25
C ALA A 13 20.85 46.44 3.60
N LEU A 14 20.61 47.73 3.86
CA LEU A 14 21.49 48.82 3.43
C LEU A 14 22.86 48.74 4.11
N GLU A 15 22.93 48.43 5.41
CA GLU A 15 24.20 48.17 6.10
C GLU A 15 24.98 47.01 5.46
N LEU A 16 24.30 45.93 5.08
CA LEU A 16 24.90 44.80 4.35
C LEU A 16 25.44 45.24 2.99
N LEU A 17 24.70 46.04 2.22
CA LEU A 17 25.16 46.56 0.93
C LEU A 17 26.37 47.48 1.07
N VAL A 18 26.41 48.31 2.11
CA VAL A 18 27.57 49.16 2.44
C VAL A 18 28.77 48.31 2.84
N LYS A 19 28.59 47.27 3.68
CA LYS A 19 29.65 46.32 4.05
C LYS A 19 30.20 45.56 2.84
N GLN A 20 29.33 45.16 1.91
CA GLN A 20 29.70 44.54 0.64
C GLN A 20 30.29 45.52 -0.38
N LYS A 21 30.43 46.81 -0.03
CA LYS A 21 30.89 47.89 -0.91
C LYS A 21 30.05 48.06 -2.19
N ARG A 22 28.81 47.59 -2.18
CA ARG A 22 27.83 47.74 -3.27
C ARG A 22 27.05 49.06 -3.17
N LEU A 23 27.15 49.75 -2.02
CA LEU A 23 26.55 51.06 -1.77
C LEU A 23 27.56 51.96 -1.04
N ALA A 24 27.64 53.24 -1.42
CA ALA A 24 28.49 54.20 -0.72
C ALA A 24 27.92 54.52 0.67
N LYS A 25 28.80 54.75 1.67
CA LYS A 25 28.38 55.13 3.03
C LYS A 25 27.57 56.43 3.08
N THR A 26 27.72 57.28 2.07
CA THR A 26 27.07 58.59 1.93
C THR A 26 25.91 58.57 0.94
N ALA A 27 25.47 57.39 0.49
CA ALA A 27 24.36 57.30 -0.44
C ALA A 27 23.07 57.85 0.21
N PRO A 28 22.38 58.81 -0.43
CA PRO A 28 21.14 59.34 0.12
C PRO A 28 20.06 58.25 0.08
N VAL A 29 19.37 58.05 1.21
CA VAL A 29 18.25 57.12 1.34
C VAL A 29 16.98 57.93 1.55
N PRO A 30 15.90 57.69 0.79
CA PRO A 30 14.61 58.34 1.03
C PRO A 30 14.07 57.95 2.41
N CYS A 31 13.95 58.93 3.29
CA CYS A 31 13.39 58.77 4.63
C CYS A 31 12.29 59.82 4.84
N ILE A 32 11.22 59.41 5.53
CA ILE A 32 10.22 60.34 6.04
C ILE A 32 10.67 60.73 7.45
N VAL A 33 10.82 62.03 7.70
CA VAL A 33 11.25 62.58 8.99
C VAL A 33 10.02 63.13 9.70
N SER A 34 9.68 62.56 10.85
CA SER A 34 8.64 63.05 11.77
C SER A 34 9.29 63.76 12.97
N ASP A 35 8.56 64.71 13.57
CA ASP A 35 9.05 65.47 14.73
C ASP A 35 8.80 64.68 16.03
N MET A 36 9.76 64.73 16.96
CA MET A 36 9.67 64.03 18.27
C MET A 36 8.54 64.57 19.19
N ALA A 37 7.85 65.63 18.77
CA ALA A 37 6.72 66.23 19.47
C ALA A 37 5.35 65.76 18.94
N ASP A 38 5.34 64.89 17.92
CA ASP A 38 4.12 64.24 17.48
C ASP A 38 3.54 63.36 18.61
N VAL A 39 2.21 63.34 18.69
CA VAL A 39 1.45 62.64 19.74
C VAL A 39 1.63 61.11 19.66
N ILE A 40 2.12 60.61 18.52
CA ILE A 40 2.28 59.19 18.22
C ILE A 40 3.72 58.80 18.51
N THR A 41 3.89 57.83 19.40
CA THR A 41 5.21 57.32 19.77
C THR A 41 5.81 56.47 18.66
N ALA A 42 7.16 56.41 18.62
CA ALA A 42 7.92 55.55 17.70
C ALA A 42 7.48 54.08 17.77
N GLU A 43 7.14 53.61 18.97
CA GLU A 43 6.65 52.27 19.25
C GLU A 43 5.24 52.04 18.68
N GLU A 44 4.34 53.03 18.79
CA GLU A 44 3.00 52.97 18.23
C GLU A 44 3.01 52.98 16.71
N ASP A 45 3.88 53.77 16.08
CA ASP A 45 4.05 53.77 14.61
C ASP A 45 4.61 52.44 14.09
N SER A 46 5.60 51.88 14.79
CA SER A 46 6.17 50.56 14.45
C SER A 46 5.15 49.44 14.64
N LEU A 47 4.38 49.49 15.73
CA LEU A 47 3.31 48.54 15.99
C LEU A 47 2.18 48.69 14.97
N ALA A 48 1.76 49.91 14.65
CA ALA A 48 0.72 50.19 13.68
C ALA A 48 1.11 49.72 12.28
N GLU A 49 2.35 50.02 11.82
CA GLU A 49 2.89 49.54 10.52
C GLU A 49 2.81 48.01 10.44
N ASN A 50 3.21 47.31 11.50
CA ASN A 50 3.27 45.85 11.49
C ASN A 50 1.89 45.19 11.71
N VAL A 51 1.02 45.76 12.55
CA VAL A 51 -0.30 45.22 12.90
C VAL A 51 -1.33 45.48 11.79
N HIS A 52 -1.29 46.64 11.14
CA HIS A 52 -2.24 47.00 10.08
C HIS A 52 -1.81 46.49 8.70
N ARG A 53 -0.69 45.76 8.63
CA ARG A 53 -0.30 45.10 7.40
C ARG A 53 -1.25 43.95 7.12
N ILE A 54 -2.18 44.17 6.19
CA ILE A 54 -3.02 43.10 5.65
C ILE A 54 -2.07 42.13 4.95
N ALA A 55 -1.91 40.94 5.54
CA ALA A 55 -1.19 39.86 4.89
C ALA A 55 -1.95 39.51 3.61
N LEU A 56 -1.22 39.45 2.50
CA LEU A 56 -1.79 39.04 1.22
C LEU A 56 -2.43 37.65 1.40
N HIS A 57 -3.66 37.47 0.91
CA HIS A 57 -4.33 36.18 1.03
C HIS A 57 -3.48 35.12 0.30
N PRO A 58 -3.31 33.89 0.84
CA PRO A 58 -2.50 32.87 0.19
C PRO A 58 -2.88 32.64 -1.28
N LEU A 59 -4.17 32.75 -1.61
CA LEU A 59 -4.66 32.61 -2.98
C LEU A 59 -4.04 33.60 -3.97
N ASP A 60 -3.78 34.84 -3.56
CA ASP A 60 -3.19 35.86 -4.43
C ASP A 60 -1.76 35.49 -4.82
N GLN A 61 -1.04 34.82 -3.92
CA GLN A 61 0.29 34.26 -4.24
C GLN A 61 0.16 33.15 -5.30
N PHE A 62 -0.86 32.30 -5.22
CA PHE A 62 -1.07 31.20 -6.17
C PHE A 62 -1.33 31.75 -7.57
N ARG A 63 -2.23 32.76 -7.66
CA ARG A 63 -2.56 33.49 -8.89
C ARG A 63 -1.36 34.24 -9.46
N ALA A 64 -0.53 34.85 -8.62
CA ALA A 64 0.70 35.51 -9.05
C ALA A 64 1.69 34.52 -9.69
N PHE A 65 1.84 33.32 -9.10
CA PHE A 65 2.73 32.29 -9.65
C PHE A 65 2.20 31.76 -10.98
N GLN A 66 0.89 31.53 -11.08
CA GLN A 66 0.24 31.12 -12.34
C GLN A 66 0.42 32.17 -13.44
N THR A 67 0.20 33.44 -13.13
CA THR A 67 0.40 34.57 -14.07
C THR A 67 1.83 34.60 -14.62
N LEU A 68 2.84 34.38 -13.77
CA LEU A 68 4.23 34.34 -14.21
C LEU A 68 4.55 33.12 -15.08
N ARG A 69 3.92 31.97 -14.83
CA ARG A 69 4.02 30.79 -15.68
C ARG A 69 3.39 31.03 -17.06
N GLU A 70 2.24 31.69 -17.10
CA GLU A 70 1.57 32.09 -18.36
C GLU A 70 2.41 33.10 -19.16
N GLN A 71 3.19 33.94 -18.48
CA GLN A 71 4.17 34.84 -19.09
C GLN A 71 5.45 34.11 -19.57
N GLY A 72 5.54 32.78 -19.44
CA GLY A 72 6.64 31.97 -19.94
C GLY A 72 7.84 31.85 -19.00
N ARG A 73 7.74 32.26 -17.73
CA ARG A 73 8.82 32.08 -16.74
C ARG A 73 8.94 30.62 -16.31
N SER A 74 10.16 30.15 -16.07
CA SER A 74 10.39 28.80 -15.53
C SER A 74 10.02 28.71 -14.03
N GLU A 75 9.85 27.51 -13.50
CA GLU A 75 9.56 27.33 -12.07
C GLU A 75 10.74 27.77 -11.20
N GLU A 76 11.97 27.60 -11.70
CA GLU A 76 13.22 28.04 -11.06
C GLU A 76 13.32 29.57 -11.02
N ASP A 77 12.93 30.24 -12.11
CA ASP A 77 12.89 31.71 -12.15
C ASP A 77 11.89 32.25 -11.13
N VAL A 78 10.70 31.67 -11.06
CA VAL A 78 9.68 32.05 -10.08
C VAL A 78 10.19 31.80 -8.66
N ALA A 79 10.82 30.65 -8.41
CA ALA A 79 11.42 30.32 -7.12
C ALA A 79 12.47 31.37 -6.70
N ALA A 80 13.33 31.79 -7.62
CA ALA A 80 14.35 32.82 -7.39
C ALA A 80 13.75 34.20 -7.11
N ILE A 81 12.68 34.59 -7.82
CA ILE A 81 12.00 35.89 -7.63
C ILE A 81 11.38 35.99 -6.23
N PHE A 82 10.71 34.91 -5.78
CA PHE A 82 10.01 34.90 -4.50
C PHE A 82 10.84 34.38 -3.33
N PHE A 83 12.11 33.99 -3.56
CA PHE A 83 12.99 33.40 -2.56
C PHE A 83 12.38 32.17 -1.85
N VAL A 84 11.75 31.30 -2.64
CA VAL A 84 11.17 30.03 -2.17
C VAL A 84 11.83 28.85 -2.89
N SER A 85 11.61 27.62 -2.42
CA SER A 85 12.08 26.44 -3.13
C SER A 85 11.20 26.15 -4.36
N VAL A 86 11.77 25.46 -5.37
CA VAL A 86 11.02 25.01 -6.55
C VAL A 86 9.83 24.13 -6.17
N ASN A 87 9.97 23.33 -5.10
CA ASN A 87 8.86 22.50 -4.61
C ASN A 87 7.68 23.34 -4.12
N VAL A 88 7.94 24.46 -3.42
CA VAL A 88 6.88 25.39 -3.01
C VAL A 88 6.18 25.98 -4.24
N VAL A 89 6.93 26.33 -5.30
CA VAL A 89 6.32 26.82 -6.54
C VAL A 89 5.40 25.76 -7.15
N LYS A 90 5.85 24.50 -7.25
CA LYS A 90 5.03 23.38 -7.76
C LYS A 90 3.75 23.17 -6.95
N GLN A 91 3.86 23.15 -5.62
CA GLN A 91 2.71 23.02 -4.73
C GLN A 91 1.71 24.17 -4.90
N ARG A 92 2.21 25.41 -5.01
CA ARG A 92 1.37 26.61 -5.20
C ARG A 92 0.67 26.62 -6.55
N LEU A 93 1.36 26.20 -7.62
CA LEU A 93 0.76 26.01 -8.94
C LEU A 93 -0.28 24.89 -8.96
N ARG A 94 -0.07 23.82 -8.20
CA ARG A 94 -1.04 22.74 -8.05
C ARG A 94 -2.34 23.23 -7.39
N LEU A 95 -2.23 24.09 -6.39
CA LEU A 95 -3.39 24.74 -5.76
C LEU A 95 -4.08 25.72 -6.69
N ALA A 96 -3.33 26.46 -7.50
CA ALA A 96 -3.90 27.37 -8.51
C ALA A 96 -4.72 26.65 -9.59
N ALA A 97 -4.45 25.36 -9.81
CA ALA A 97 -5.14 24.54 -10.82
C ALA A 97 -6.49 23.94 -10.35
N VAL A 98 -6.86 24.12 -9.07
CA VAL A 98 -8.17 23.70 -8.53
C VAL A 98 -9.31 24.51 -9.17
N SER A 99 -10.53 23.97 -9.20
CA SER A 99 -11.70 24.63 -9.79
C SER A 99 -11.82 26.09 -9.35
N PRO A 100 -12.03 27.05 -10.28
CA PRO A 100 -12.22 28.45 -9.96
C PRO A 100 -13.30 28.71 -8.90
N LYS A 101 -14.38 27.92 -8.88
CA LYS A 101 -15.45 28.06 -7.87
C LYS A 101 -14.95 27.73 -6.46
N LEU A 102 -14.10 26.70 -6.33
CA LEU A 102 -13.52 26.35 -5.02
C LEU A 102 -12.50 27.39 -4.58
N LEU A 103 -11.77 28.00 -5.52
CA LEU A 103 -10.86 29.11 -5.21
C LEU A 103 -11.63 30.35 -4.73
N GLU A 104 -12.83 30.62 -5.25
CA GLU A 104 -13.72 31.68 -4.74
C GLU A 104 -14.19 31.37 -3.32
N VAL A 105 -14.67 30.15 -3.06
CA VAL A 105 -15.07 29.74 -1.71
C VAL A 105 -13.90 29.82 -0.73
N TYR A 106 -12.67 29.49 -1.16
CA TYR A 106 -11.47 29.69 -0.35
C TYR A 106 -11.14 31.17 -0.12
N ALA A 107 -11.37 32.04 -1.11
CA ALA A 107 -11.17 33.48 -0.95
C ALA A 107 -12.15 34.10 0.05
N ASP A 108 -13.35 33.55 0.16
CA ASP A 108 -14.40 33.98 1.09
C ASP A 108 -14.29 33.31 2.48
N ASP A 109 -13.13 32.71 2.81
CA ASP A 109 -12.88 31.98 4.05
C ASP A 109 -13.84 30.80 4.31
N GLY A 110 -14.51 30.30 3.26
CA GLY A 110 -15.46 29.19 3.32
C GLY A 110 -14.82 27.80 3.36
N MET A 111 -13.50 27.70 3.15
CA MET A 111 -12.74 26.46 3.32
C MET A 111 -11.33 26.74 3.86
N SER A 112 -10.73 25.74 4.51
CA SER A 112 -9.35 25.80 4.97
C SER A 112 -8.36 25.47 3.86
N LEU A 113 -7.09 25.87 4.05
CA LEU A 113 -6.02 25.49 3.12
C LEU A 113 -5.84 23.97 3.01
N GLU A 114 -6.05 23.24 4.11
CA GLU A 114 -5.94 21.77 4.12
C GLU A 114 -7.03 21.10 3.30
N GLN A 115 -8.26 21.64 3.35
CA GLN A 115 -9.36 21.19 2.50
C GLN A 115 -9.05 21.46 1.03
N LEU A 116 -8.53 22.66 0.71
CA LEU A 116 -8.14 22.99 -0.67
C LEU A 116 -7.02 22.08 -1.19
N MET A 117 -6.02 21.74 -0.35
CA MET A 117 -4.98 20.77 -0.69
C MET A 117 -5.57 19.40 -1.05
N ALA A 118 -6.60 18.94 -0.34
CA ALA A 118 -7.27 17.68 -0.65
C ALA A 118 -7.96 17.68 -2.03
N PHE A 119 -8.53 18.79 -2.48
CA PHE A 119 -9.12 18.90 -3.82
C PHE A 119 -8.10 18.85 -4.95
N SER A 120 -6.84 19.17 -4.65
CA SER A 120 -5.75 19.16 -5.61
C SER A 120 -5.30 17.76 -6.04
N VAL A 121 -5.85 16.68 -5.46
CA VAL A 121 -5.57 15.29 -5.86
C VAL A 121 -5.99 15.03 -7.31
N THR A 122 -7.18 15.49 -7.72
CA THR A 122 -7.68 15.36 -9.09
C THR A 122 -7.61 16.69 -9.85
N ALA A 123 -7.49 16.64 -11.17
CA ALA A 123 -7.59 17.80 -12.05
C ALA A 123 -9.02 18.02 -12.61
N ASP A 124 -9.95 17.09 -12.35
CA ASP A 124 -11.33 17.19 -12.82
C ASP A 124 -12.13 18.17 -11.96
N HIS A 125 -12.36 19.37 -12.51
CA HIS A 125 -13.14 20.43 -11.86
C HIS A 125 -14.58 20.02 -11.58
N GLY A 126 -15.21 19.23 -12.46
CA GLY A 126 -16.59 18.77 -12.26
C GLY A 126 -16.70 17.84 -11.06
N ARG A 127 -15.75 16.91 -10.91
CA ARG A 127 -15.69 16.02 -9.75
C ARG A 127 -15.37 16.78 -8.46
N GLN A 128 -14.47 17.76 -8.51
CA GLN A 128 -14.15 18.62 -7.35
C GLN A 128 -15.41 19.36 -6.85
N GLU A 129 -16.15 20.00 -7.74
CA GLU A 129 -17.38 20.72 -7.39
C GLU A 129 -18.47 19.78 -6.83
N GLN A 130 -18.65 18.60 -7.43
CA GLN A 130 -19.60 17.60 -6.93
C GLN A 130 -19.26 17.13 -5.50
N VAL A 131 -17.98 16.87 -5.23
CA VAL A 131 -17.54 16.46 -3.89
C VAL A 131 -17.70 17.60 -2.90
N TRP A 132 -17.39 18.83 -3.28
CA TRP A 132 -17.61 20.01 -2.44
C TRP A 132 -19.09 20.18 -2.06
N GLU A 133 -20.01 20.06 -3.02
CA GLU A 133 -21.45 20.12 -2.72
C GLU A 133 -21.90 19.04 -1.73
N THR A 134 -21.33 17.85 -1.83
CA THR A 134 -21.64 16.72 -0.93
C THR A 134 -21.11 16.98 0.48
N VAL A 135 -19.85 17.41 0.57
CA VAL A 135 -19.14 17.71 1.82
C VAL A 135 -19.82 18.85 2.57
N ASN A 136 -20.08 19.97 1.88
CA ASN A 136 -20.74 21.16 2.44
C ASN A 136 -22.16 20.85 2.96
N LYS A 137 -22.90 19.94 2.31
CA LYS A 137 -24.22 19.49 2.81
C LYS A 137 -24.13 18.60 4.04
N SER A 138 -23.06 17.80 4.14
CA SER A 138 -22.91 16.79 5.19
C SER A 138 -22.33 17.32 6.50
N GLY A 139 -21.62 18.46 6.46
CA GLY A 139 -20.92 19.04 7.61
C GLY A 139 -19.67 18.27 8.04
N TYR A 140 -19.27 17.25 7.27
CA TYR A 140 -18.06 16.45 7.47
C TYR A 140 -17.00 16.88 6.45
N GLU A 141 -16.18 17.86 6.83
CA GLU A 141 -15.28 18.55 5.91
C GLU A 141 -13.80 18.23 6.15
N GLU A 142 -13.51 17.08 6.76
CA GLU A 142 -12.14 16.68 7.06
C GLU A 142 -11.36 16.40 5.76
N PRO A 143 -10.11 16.87 5.63
CA PRO A 143 -9.32 16.69 4.40
C PRO A 143 -9.21 15.22 3.93
N TYR A 144 -9.09 14.28 4.87
CA TYR A 144 -9.04 12.85 4.56
C TYR A 144 -10.32 12.35 3.87
N GLN A 145 -11.49 12.85 4.30
CA GLN A 145 -12.77 12.44 3.73
C GLN A 145 -12.96 13.01 2.32
N ILE A 146 -12.54 14.26 2.09
CA ILE A 146 -12.51 14.88 0.75
C ILE A 146 -11.64 14.02 -0.18
N ARG A 147 -10.41 13.67 0.24
CA ARG A 147 -9.53 12.79 -0.54
C ARG A 147 -10.19 11.44 -0.84
N ARG A 148 -10.84 10.83 0.16
CA ARG A 148 -11.53 9.54 0.01
C ARG A 148 -12.67 9.62 -1.01
N LEU A 149 -13.49 10.67 -0.99
CA LEU A 149 -14.58 10.86 -1.96
C LEU A 149 -14.05 11.11 -3.38
N LEU A 150 -12.98 11.89 -3.51
CA LEU A 150 -12.35 12.14 -4.81
C LEU A 150 -11.73 10.88 -5.41
N THR A 151 -11.20 10.00 -4.56
CA THR A 151 -10.47 8.79 -4.97
C THR A 151 -11.27 7.50 -4.84
N GLU A 152 -12.58 7.57 -4.59
CA GLU A 152 -13.46 6.40 -4.40
C GLU A 152 -13.44 5.41 -5.57
N ARG A 153 -13.31 5.94 -6.79
CA ARG A 153 -13.24 5.13 -8.02
C ARG A 153 -11.81 4.70 -8.37
N ALA A 154 -10.82 5.17 -7.64
CA ALA A 154 -9.42 4.95 -7.94
C ALA A 154 -8.80 3.98 -6.92
N VAL A 155 -7.80 3.22 -7.35
CA VAL A 155 -7.14 2.22 -6.50
C VAL A 155 -5.81 2.77 -6.01
N ARG A 156 -5.54 2.69 -4.70
CA ARG A 156 -4.23 3.12 -4.16
C ARG A 156 -3.10 2.27 -4.74
N VAL A 157 -1.94 2.89 -4.94
CA VAL A 157 -0.69 2.21 -5.30
C VAL A 157 -0.29 1.11 -4.32
N SER A 158 -0.68 1.25 -3.05
CA SER A 158 -0.43 0.24 -2.01
C SER A 158 -1.34 -1.00 -2.09
N ASP A 159 -2.37 -1.00 -2.94
CA ASP A 159 -3.21 -2.18 -3.19
C ASP A 159 -2.34 -3.32 -3.74
N ARG A 160 -2.58 -4.54 -3.25
CA ARG A 160 -1.88 -5.75 -3.71
C ARG A 160 -1.93 -5.94 -5.22
N ARG A 161 -3.02 -5.54 -5.89
CA ARG A 161 -3.18 -5.61 -7.34
C ARG A 161 -2.22 -4.67 -8.07
N ALA A 162 -2.11 -3.44 -7.57
CA ALA A 162 -1.20 -2.44 -8.12
C ALA A 162 0.28 -2.83 -7.90
N ARG A 163 0.60 -3.42 -6.74
CA ARG A 163 1.93 -3.98 -6.45
C ARG A 163 2.26 -5.18 -7.34
N PHE A 164 1.30 -6.08 -7.56
CA PHE A 164 1.50 -7.27 -8.39
C PHE A 164 1.77 -6.92 -9.86
N VAL A 165 1.03 -5.97 -10.44
CA VAL A 165 1.29 -5.49 -11.81
C VAL A 165 2.55 -4.63 -11.87
N GLY A 166 2.72 -3.74 -10.88
CA GLY A 166 3.76 -2.73 -10.84
C GLY A 166 3.37 -1.45 -11.60
N LEU A 167 3.79 -0.29 -11.07
CA LEU A 167 3.41 1.01 -11.64
C LEU A 167 3.93 1.22 -13.06
N ALA A 168 5.17 0.81 -13.33
CA ALA A 168 5.76 0.96 -14.66
C ALA A 168 4.98 0.20 -15.74
N ALA A 169 4.46 -0.99 -15.43
CA ALA A 169 3.65 -1.77 -16.36
C ALA A 169 2.26 -1.14 -16.58
N TYR A 170 1.67 -0.58 -15.53
CA TYR A 170 0.40 0.14 -15.62
C TYR A 170 0.51 1.43 -16.43
N GLU A 171 1.55 2.24 -16.18
CA GLU A 171 1.84 3.46 -16.95
C GLU A 171 2.16 3.12 -18.41
N ALA A 172 2.91 2.06 -18.68
CA ALA A 172 3.20 1.59 -20.04
C ALA A 172 1.94 1.12 -20.80
N ALA A 173 0.94 0.61 -20.09
CA ALA A 173 -0.37 0.27 -20.65
C ALA A 173 -1.29 1.47 -20.88
N GLY A 174 -0.81 2.69 -20.59
CA GLY A 174 -1.56 3.95 -20.74
C GLY A 174 -2.42 4.31 -19.54
N GLY A 175 -2.21 3.67 -18.38
CA GLY A 175 -2.95 3.95 -17.16
C GLY A 175 -2.60 5.31 -16.53
N GLY A 176 -3.62 6.08 -16.15
CA GLY A 176 -3.47 7.35 -15.45
C GLY A 176 -3.18 7.14 -13.96
N VAL A 177 -2.11 7.78 -13.46
CA VAL A 177 -1.77 7.79 -12.04
C VAL A 177 -1.93 9.20 -11.48
N LEU A 178 -2.89 9.39 -10.58
CA LEU A 178 -3.03 10.60 -9.79
C LEU A 178 -1.98 10.57 -8.68
N ARG A 179 -1.20 11.65 -8.57
CA ARG A 179 -0.21 11.83 -7.50
C ARG A 179 -0.58 13.04 -6.66
N ASP A 180 -0.71 12.85 -5.35
CA ASP A 180 -0.88 13.95 -4.40
C ASP A 180 0.50 14.50 -4.02
N LEU A 181 0.78 15.75 -4.45
CA LEU A 181 2.02 16.47 -4.15
C LEU A 181 2.14 16.92 -2.69
N PHE A 182 1.10 16.73 -1.89
CA PHE A 182 1.05 17.10 -0.48
C PHE A 182 1.17 15.91 0.48
N GLU A 183 1.24 14.67 -0.01
CA GLU A 183 1.60 13.49 0.80
C GLU A 183 3.11 13.19 0.69
N GLU A 184 3.76 12.90 1.83
CA GLU A 184 5.21 12.66 1.92
C GLU A 184 5.68 11.47 1.06
N ASP A 185 4.85 10.44 0.94
CA ASP A 185 5.13 9.24 0.13
C ASP A 185 4.79 9.41 -1.36
N GLY A 186 4.37 10.61 -1.78
CA GLY A 186 3.93 10.88 -3.15
C GLY A 186 2.66 10.11 -3.53
N GLY A 187 1.78 9.92 -2.53
CA GLY A 187 0.52 9.17 -2.58
C GLY A 187 -0.07 9.04 -3.98
N GLY A 188 -0.26 7.80 -4.42
CA GLY A 188 -0.65 7.48 -5.78
C GLY A 188 -1.97 6.73 -5.85
N TRP A 189 -2.81 7.10 -6.82
CA TRP A 189 -4.03 6.39 -7.16
C TRP A 189 -4.08 6.10 -8.65
N LEU A 190 -4.42 4.86 -8.99
CA LEU A 190 -4.66 4.39 -10.34
C LEU A 190 -6.11 4.71 -10.71
N GLU A 191 -6.32 5.50 -11.75
CA GLU A 191 -7.65 5.97 -12.15
C GLU A 191 -8.48 4.89 -12.84
N ASP A 192 -7.84 4.07 -13.67
CA ASP A 192 -8.50 3.03 -14.45
C ASP A 192 -8.38 1.66 -13.75
N VAL A 193 -9.45 1.28 -13.05
CA VAL A 193 -9.58 0.00 -12.35
C VAL A 193 -9.77 -1.15 -13.34
N ALA A 194 -10.48 -0.93 -14.45
CA ALA A 194 -10.73 -1.97 -15.44
C ALA A 194 -9.43 -2.37 -16.16
N LEU A 195 -8.58 -1.38 -16.47
CA LEU A 195 -7.24 -1.63 -16.99
C LEU A 195 -6.39 -2.41 -15.99
N LEU A 196 -6.43 -2.04 -14.70
CA LEU A 196 -5.70 -2.75 -13.65
C LEU A 196 -6.17 -4.21 -13.55
N GLU A 197 -7.48 -4.46 -13.52
CA GLU A 197 -8.06 -5.80 -13.44
C GLU A 197 -7.69 -6.66 -14.66
N ARG A 198 -7.69 -6.07 -15.86
CA ARG A 198 -7.23 -6.75 -17.07
C ARG A 198 -5.76 -7.14 -16.98
N LEU A 199 -4.87 -6.22 -16.58
CA LEU A 199 -3.43 -6.50 -16.46
C LEU A 199 -3.15 -7.55 -15.38
N VAL A 200 -3.88 -7.52 -14.26
CA VAL A 200 -3.79 -8.54 -13.22
C VAL A 200 -4.21 -9.90 -13.78
N ALA A 201 -5.35 -9.98 -14.49
CA ALA A 201 -5.84 -11.22 -15.08
C ALA A 201 -4.88 -11.79 -16.13
N GLU A 202 -4.33 -10.95 -17.01
CA GLU A 202 -3.33 -11.34 -18.01
C GLU A 202 -2.06 -11.88 -17.36
N LYS A 203 -1.53 -11.19 -16.35
CA LYS A 203 -0.33 -11.63 -15.63
C LYS A 203 -0.59 -12.92 -14.86
N LEU A 204 -1.69 -13.02 -14.13
CA LEU A 204 -2.07 -14.25 -13.42
C LEU A 204 -2.27 -15.43 -14.37
N ARG A 205 -2.84 -15.19 -15.56
CA ARG A 205 -3.00 -16.21 -16.58
C ARG A 205 -1.66 -16.71 -17.10
N ALA A 206 -0.72 -15.83 -17.38
CA ALA A 206 0.62 -16.22 -17.83
C ALA A 206 1.35 -17.08 -16.78
N GLU A 207 1.27 -16.69 -15.50
CA GLU A 207 1.82 -17.49 -14.39
C GLU A 207 1.09 -18.84 -14.24
N ALA A 208 -0.23 -18.86 -14.37
CA ALA A 208 -1.01 -20.09 -14.33
C ALA A 208 -0.72 -21.03 -15.50
N GLU A 209 -0.46 -20.50 -16.70
CA GLU A 209 -0.03 -21.29 -17.86
C GLU A 209 1.39 -21.87 -17.67
N ALA A 210 2.29 -21.13 -17.02
CA ALA A 210 3.61 -21.65 -16.63
C ALA A 210 3.49 -22.78 -15.60
N ILE A 211 2.60 -22.64 -14.61
CA ILE A 211 2.33 -23.70 -13.63
C ILE A 211 1.61 -24.88 -14.27
N ALA A 212 0.72 -24.67 -15.25
CA ALA A 212 0.05 -25.74 -15.96
C ALA A 212 1.03 -26.63 -16.72
N ALA A 213 2.15 -26.07 -17.20
CA ALA A 213 3.22 -26.86 -17.82
C ALA A 213 3.90 -27.85 -16.86
N GLU A 214 3.74 -27.67 -15.54
CA GLU A 214 4.20 -28.62 -14.53
C GLU A 214 3.37 -29.93 -14.54
N GLY A 215 2.13 -29.92 -15.05
CA GLY A 215 1.29 -31.12 -15.22
C GLY A 215 0.16 -31.32 -14.19
N TRP A 216 -0.26 -30.26 -13.49
CA TRP A 216 -1.34 -30.32 -12.51
C TRP A 216 -2.71 -30.62 -13.14
N LYS A 217 -3.63 -31.26 -12.41
CA LYS A 217 -4.97 -31.58 -12.93
C LYS A 217 -5.84 -30.34 -13.17
N TRP A 218 -5.85 -29.44 -12.20
CA TRP A 218 -6.62 -28.20 -12.23
C TRP A 218 -5.85 -27.09 -11.52
N ILE A 219 -6.06 -25.85 -11.98
CA ILE A 219 -5.52 -24.66 -11.36
C ILE A 219 -6.68 -23.71 -11.14
N GLU A 220 -6.87 -23.26 -9.90
CA GLU A 220 -7.84 -22.25 -9.56
C GLU A 220 -7.10 -20.95 -9.24
N VAL A 221 -7.41 -19.90 -10.02
CA VAL A 221 -6.70 -18.63 -10.02
C VAL A 221 -7.66 -17.54 -9.56
N THR A 222 -7.29 -16.80 -8.53
CA THR A 222 -8.11 -15.68 -8.03
C THR A 222 -7.21 -14.46 -7.82
N ALA A 223 -7.63 -13.30 -8.34
CA ALA A 223 -6.92 -12.03 -8.10
C ALA A 223 -7.07 -11.52 -6.66
N ALA A 224 -8.14 -11.94 -5.98
CA ALA A 224 -8.32 -11.77 -4.55
C ALA A 224 -7.72 -12.95 -3.76
N SER A 225 -7.48 -12.72 -2.47
CA SER A 225 -7.24 -13.83 -1.54
C SER A 225 -8.46 -14.75 -1.52
N PHE A 226 -8.23 -16.05 -1.50
CA PHE A 226 -9.30 -17.02 -1.32
C PHE A 226 -10.02 -16.80 0.03
N PRO A 227 -11.34 -17.03 0.10
CA PRO A 227 -12.07 -17.01 1.36
C PRO A 227 -11.49 -17.97 2.39
N TYR A 228 -11.68 -17.66 3.67
CA TYR A 228 -11.31 -18.55 4.74
C TYR A 228 -11.99 -19.91 4.56
N GLY A 229 -11.20 -20.99 4.57
CA GLY A 229 -11.73 -22.33 4.44
C GLY A 229 -11.97 -22.83 3.01
N HIS A 230 -11.42 -22.16 1.99
CA HIS A 230 -11.41 -22.67 0.61
C HIS A 230 -10.71 -24.03 0.47
N ASP A 231 -9.86 -24.36 1.44
CA ASP A 231 -9.17 -25.64 1.60
C ASP A 231 -10.00 -26.69 2.37
N HIS A 232 -11.16 -26.33 2.95
CA HIS A 232 -11.97 -27.28 3.71
C HIS A 232 -12.52 -28.40 2.82
N GLY A 233 -12.23 -29.65 3.21
CA GLY A 233 -12.65 -30.84 2.47
C GLY A 233 -11.68 -31.25 1.36
N LEU A 234 -10.59 -30.51 1.16
CA LEU A 234 -9.50 -30.91 0.26
C LEU A 234 -8.42 -31.64 1.06
N ARG A 235 -7.91 -32.75 0.51
CA ARG A 235 -6.74 -33.43 1.08
C ARG A 235 -5.49 -32.76 0.55
N ARG A 236 -4.60 -32.30 1.44
CA ARG A 236 -3.27 -31.84 1.07
C ARG A 236 -2.34 -33.05 0.92
N LEU A 237 -1.64 -33.16 -0.21
CA LEU A 237 -0.56 -34.14 -0.36
C LEU A 237 0.68 -33.61 0.36
N GLU A 238 1.30 -34.45 1.17
CA GLU A 238 2.65 -34.18 1.66
C GLU A 238 3.61 -34.43 0.50
N ALA A 239 4.37 -33.39 0.13
CA ALA A 239 5.51 -33.55 -0.74
C ALA A 239 6.78 -33.59 0.11
N ASP A 240 7.73 -34.40 -0.34
CA ASP A 240 9.05 -34.40 0.25
C ASP A 240 9.83 -33.21 -0.33
N PRO A 241 10.44 -32.37 0.52
CA PRO A 241 11.28 -31.28 0.05
C PRO A 241 12.47 -31.86 -0.71
N ALA A 242 12.93 -31.15 -1.75
CA ALA A 242 14.11 -31.56 -2.51
C ALA A 242 15.28 -31.93 -1.58
N ALA A 243 15.90 -33.08 -1.84
CA ALA A 243 17.06 -33.52 -1.07
C ALA A 243 18.21 -32.51 -1.23
N LEU A 244 18.84 -32.13 -0.11
CA LEU A 244 20.03 -31.28 -0.12
C LEU A 244 21.14 -31.99 -0.87
N THR A 245 21.78 -31.29 -1.81
CA THR A 245 23.01 -31.81 -2.41
C THR A 245 24.11 -31.88 -1.34
N ALA A 246 25.12 -32.72 -1.57
CA ALA A 246 26.23 -32.86 -0.62
C ALA A 246 26.97 -31.53 -0.37
N GLU A 247 27.02 -30.64 -1.36
CA GLU A 247 27.61 -29.31 -1.24
C GLU A 247 26.75 -28.36 -0.40
N GLU A 248 25.42 -28.40 -0.59
CA GLU A 248 24.48 -27.58 0.18
C GLU A 248 24.38 -28.05 1.63
N GLN A 249 24.39 -29.36 1.87
CA GLN A 249 24.45 -29.92 3.21
C GLN A 249 25.73 -29.48 3.94
N ALA A 250 26.89 -29.54 3.27
CA ALA A 250 28.14 -29.07 3.86
C ALA A 250 28.12 -27.57 4.19
N ARG A 251 27.46 -26.74 3.37
CA ARG A 251 27.26 -25.32 3.66
C ARG A 251 26.32 -25.10 4.83
N PHE A 252 25.21 -25.84 4.90
CA PHE A 252 24.27 -25.81 6.02
C PHE A 252 24.98 -26.18 7.34
N ASP A 253 25.73 -27.29 7.35
CA ASP A 253 26.48 -27.73 8.53
C ASP A 253 27.53 -26.68 8.95
N THR A 254 28.19 -26.02 7.99
CA THR A 254 29.16 -24.95 8.28
C THR A 254 28.48 -23.75 8.93
N LEU A 255 27.33 -23.30 8.38
CA LEU A 255 26.58 -22.16 8.90
C LEU A 255 25.98 -22.47 10.28
N GLN A 256 25.50 -23.70 10.49
CA GLN A 256 24.99 -24.13 11.78
C GLN A 256 26.08 -24.16 12.84
N VAL A 257 27.29 -24.63 12.51
CA VAL A 257 28.44 -24.58 13.42
C VAL A 257 28.84 -23.14 13.77
N GLU A 258 28.77 -22.21 12.81
CA GLU A 258 29.03 -20.79 13.07
C GLU A 258 27.97 -20.18 14.00
N TYR A 259 26.69 -20.50 13.75
CA TYR A 259 25.56 -20.06 14.57
C TYR A 259 25.69 -20.59 16.02
N ASP A 260 25.86 -21.89 16.19
CA ASP A 260 26.00 -22.54 17.50
C ASP A 260 27.21 -21.99 18.28
N ALA A 261 28.31 -21.70 17.58
CA ALA A 261 29.51 -21.12 18.20
C ALA A 261 29.30 -19.67 18.66
N LEU A 262 28.52 -18.87 17.92
CA LEU A 262 28.15 -17.52 18.32
C LEU A 262 27.16 -17.53 19.48
N GLU A 263 26.14 -18.38 19.43
CA GLU A 263 25.16 -18.54 20.51
C GLU A 263 25.84 -18.96 21.82
N ALA A 264 26.70 -19.99 21.79
CA ALA A 264 27.43 -20.46 22.97
C ALA A 264 28.41 -19.41 23.53
N ARG A 265 29.01 -18.58 22.66
CA ARG A 265 29.96 -17.54 23.08
C ARG A 265 29.28 -16.39 23.83
N PHE A 266 28.03 -16.11 23.50
CA PHE A 266 27.26 -15.03 24.10
C PHE A 266 26.11 -15.55 25.00
N GLU A 267 26.16 -16.82 25.37
CA GLU A 267 25.22 -17.44 26.30
C GLU A 267 25.28 -16.73 27.66
N GLY A 268 24.17 -16.12 28.08
CA GLY A 268 24.06 -15.38 29.34
C GLY A 268 24.59 -13.95 29.31
N ALA A 269 24.88 -13.38 28.14
CA ALA A 269 25.12 -11.94 28.00
C ALA A 269 23.80 -11.16 28.13
N ASP A 270 23.80 -10.07 28.92
CA ASP A 270 22.62 -9.20 29.07
C ASP A 270 22.32 -8.38 27.79
N GLU A 271 23.33 -8.15 26.94
CA GLU A 271 23.20 -7.44 25.67
C GLU A 271 24.22 -7.98 24.64
N LEU A 272 23.73 -8.28 23.44
CA LEU A 272 24.56 -8.71 22.31
C LEU A 272 25.18 -7.49 21.63
N PRO A 273 26.48 -7.51 21.29
CA PRO A 273 27.06 -6.48 20.43
C PRO A 273 26.31 -6.41 19.10
N GLY A 274 25.99 -5.22 18.59
CA GLY A 274 25.18 -5.06 17.37
C GLY A 274 25.74 -5.75 16.12
N GLU A 275 27.06 -5.94 16.03
CA GLU A 275 27.69 -6.72 14.95
C GLU A 275 27.39 -8.23 15.07
N VAL A 276 27.30 -8.76 16.29
CA VAL A 276 26.99 -10.16 16.57
C VAL A 276 25.50 -10.43 16.35
N ASP A 277 24.64 -9.52 16.81
CA ASP A 277 23.20 -9.55 16.56
C ASP A 277 22.89 -9.55 15.05
N ALA A 278 23.50 -8.64 14.30
CA ALA A 278 23.38 -8.61 12.84
C ALA A 278 23.88 -9.90 12.19
N ARG A 279 25.01 -10.45 12.66
CA ARG A 279 25.57 -11.69 12.11
C ARG A 279 24.71 -12.91 12.41
N LEU A 280 24.12 -13.01 13.59
CA LEU A 280 23.15 -14.05 13.93
C LEU A 280 21.92 -13.95 13.02
N GLY A 281 21.40 -12.74 12.80
CA GLY A 281 20.28 -12.52 11.86
C GLY A 281 20.59 -12.93 10.42
N GLU A 282 21.82 -12.69 9.92
CA GLU A 282 22.26 -13.17 8.60
C GLU A 282 22.33 -14.71 8.55
N LEU A 283 22.85 -15.35 9.60
CA LEU A 283 22.96 -16.80 9.69
C LEU A 283 21.59 -17.47 9.79
N GLU A 284 20.68 -16.91 10.58
CA GLU A 284 19.29 -17.37 10.67
C GLU A 284 18.59 -17.29 9.31
N GLN A 285 18.70 -16.17 8.60
CA GLN A 285 18.14 -16.03 7.25
C GLN A 285 18.75 -17.03 6.26
N ALA A 286 20.06 -17.26 6.34
CA ALA A 286 20.74 -18.22 5.48
C ALA A 286 20.30 -19.67 5.80
N LEU A 287 20.16 -20.03 7.07
CA LEU A 287 19.67 -21.34 7.52
C LEU A 287 18.19 -21.54 7.14
N GLU A 288 17.35 -20.53 7.30
CA GLU A 288 15.93 -20.56 6.92
C GLU A 288 15.77 -20.70 5.40
N ALA A 289 16.67 -20.12 4.59
CA ALA A 289 16.65 -20.31 3.14
C ALA A 289 16.81 -21.78 2.73
N PHE A 290 17.55 -22.60 3.50
CA PHE A 290 17.62 -24.05 3.28
C PHE A 290 16.34 -24.79 3.70
N ASN A 291 15.48 -24.19 4.52
CA ASN A 291 14.18 -24.77 4.86
C ASN A 291 13.10 -24.45 3.81
N ASN A 292 13.23 -23.32 3.11
CA ASN A 292 12.35 -22.91 2.00
C ASN A 292 12.70 -23.60 0.66
N ARG A 293 12.86 -24.93 0.69
CA ARG A 293 13.15 -25.73 -0.51
C ARG A 293 11.86 -26.02 -1.30
N PRO A 294 11.95 -26.12 -2.64
CA PRO A 294 10.79 -26.53 -3.43
C PRO A 294 10.42 -27.98 -3.10
N ASP A 295 9.13 -28.17 -2.86
CA ASP A 295 8.49 -29.48 -2.74
C ASP A 295 8.57 -30.22 -4.09
N ILE A 296 9.07 -31.46 -4.10
CA ILE A 296 9.07 -32.31 -5.29
C ILE A 296 7.81 -33.16 -5.25
N PHE A 297 7.05 -33.14 -6.34
CA PHE A 297 5.87 -33.98 -6.52
C PHE A 297 6.14 -35.04 -7.57
N GLU A 298 5.72 -36.27 -7.29
CA GLU A 298 5.74 -37.32 -8.30
C GLU A 298 4.70 -37.02 -9.40
N PRO A 299 4.97 -37.34 -10.69
CA PRO A 299 4.05 -37.02 -11.79
C PRO A 299 2.63 -37.57 -11.58
N ASP A 300 2.50 -38.73 -10.94
CA ASP A 300 1.21 -39.36 -10.62
C ASP A 300 0.42 -38.59 -9.54
N GLN A 301 1.12 -37.89 -8.63
CA GLN A 301 0.51 -37.02 -7.63
C GLN A 301 0.03 -35.72 -8.28
N MET A 302 0.82 -35.14 -9.20
CA MET A 302 0.48 -33.91 -9.92
C MET A 302 -0.74 -34.09 -10.83
N ALA A 303 -0.89 -35.27 -11.44
CA ALA A 303 -2.05 -35.63 -12.27
C ALA A 303 -3.39 -35.68 -11.49
N ARG A 304 -3.35 -35.67 -10.15
CA ARG A 304 -4.53 -35.78 -9.27
C ARG A 304 -4.74 -34.56 -8.39
N ALA A 305 -3.66 -33.86 -8.08
CA ALA A 305 -3.69 -32.64 -7.30
C ALA A 305 -3.92 -31.41 -8.18
N GLY A 306 -4.41 -30.35 -7.57
CA GLY A 306 -4.52 -29.02 -8.15
C GLY A 306 -3.82 -27.97 -7.32
N VAL A 307 -3.79 -26.78 -7.90
CA VAL A 307 -3.04 -25.63 -7.40
C VAL A 307 -3.97 -24.44 -7.24
N PHE A 308 -3.88 -23.77 -6.09
CA PHE A 308 -4.48 -22.46 -5.88
C PHE A 308 -3.45 -21.37 -6.14
N VAL A 309 -3.77 -20.44 -7.03
CA VAL A 309 -2.93 -19.28 -7.33
C VAL A 309 -3.66 -18.03 -6.89
N SER A 310 -3.03 -17.24 -6.03
CA SER A 310 -3.58 -15.97 -5.52
C SER A 310 -2.52 -14.91 -5.38
N ILE A 311 -2.95 -13.68 -5.09
CA ILE A 311 -2.06 -12.56 -4.75
C ILE A 311 -2.11 -12.34 -3.24
N ASP A 312 -0.95 -12.35 -2.58
CA ASP A 312 -0.83 -12.10 -1.15
C ASP A 312 -1.12 -10.62 -0.79
N CYS A 313 -1.07 -10.27 0.50
CA CYS A 313 -1.29 -8.89 0.95
C CYS A 313 -0.16 -7.93 0.53
N GLU A 314 1.00 -8.45 0.16
CA GLU A 314 2.16 -7.68 -0.29
C GLU A 314 2.19 -7.51 -1.81
N GLY A 315 1.32 -8.20 -2.55
CA GLY A 315 1.30 -8.16 -4.02
C GLY A 315 2.21 -9.20 -4.68
N ARG A 316 2.66 -10.23 -3.96
CA ARG A 316 3.40 -11.37 -4.50
C ARG A 316 2.46 -12.50 -4.87
N LEU A 317 2.92 -13.33 -5.81
CA LEU A 317 2.21 -14.54 -6.22
C LEU A 317 2.29 -15.58 -5.10
N SER A 318 1.15 -15.99 -4.56
CA SER A 318 1.01 -17.11 -3.64
C SER A 318 0.50 -18.33 -4.41
N VAL A 319 1.33 -19.36 -4.47
CA VAL A 319 1.03 -20.62 -5.17
C VAL A 319 0.95 -21.74 -4.15
N ASN A 320 -0.26 -22.16 -3.80
CA ASN A 320 -0.48 -23.28 -2.90
C ASN A 320 -0.74 -24.54 -3.74
N ARG A 321 0.31 -25.35 -3.90
CA ARG A 321 0.28 -26.64 -4.60
C ARG A 321 -0.32 -27.72 -3.68
N SER A 322 -0.57 -28.92 -4.21
CA SER A 322 -0.88 -30.17 -3.48
C SER A 322 -2.33 -30.43 -3.02
N TYR A 323 -3.36 -29.81 -3.60
CA TYR A 323 -4.75 -30.03 -3.16
C TYR A 323 -5.48 -31.07 -4.01
N VAL A 324 -5.96 -32.15 -3.40
CA VAL A 324 -6.78 -33.17 -4.07
C VAL A 324 -8.26 -32.92 -3.74
N ARG A 325 -9.10 -32.83 -4.78
CA ARG A 325 -10.55 -32.76 -4.63
C ARG A 325 -11.10 -34.13 -4.25
N PRO A 326 -12.17 -34.24 -3.44
CA PRO A 326 -12.78 -35.53 -3.08
C PRO A 326 -13.18 -36.38 -4.28
N GLU A 327 -13.52 -35.74 -5.41
CA GLU A 327 -13.88 -36.41 -6.67
C GLU A 327 -12.68 -37.05 -7.39
N ASP A 328 -11.46 -36.62 -7.04
CA ASP A 328 -10.18 -37.03 -7.63
C ASP A 328 -9.38 -37.97 -6.71
N GLU A 329 -9.97 -38.31 -5.56
CA GLU A 329 -9.46 -39.30 -4.62
C GLU A 329 -9.67 -40.70 -5.22
N GLU A 330 -8.66 -41.57 -5.11
CA GLU A 330 -8.84 -42.96 -5.54
C GLU A 330 -9.81 -43.61 -4.56
N PRO A 331 -10.74 -44.46 -5.02
CA PRO A 331 -11.44 -45.32 -4.10
C PRO A 331 -10.38 -46.09 -3.32
N ALA A 332 -10.35 -45.88 -1.99
CA ALA A 332 -9.42 -46.54 -1.11
C ALA A 332 -9.38 -48.02 -1.45
N ALA A 333 -8.20 -48.54 -1.82
CA ALA A 333 -8.01 -49.97 -2.01
C ALA A 333 -8.48 -50.65 -0.73
N GLY A 334 -9.64 -51.32 -0.83
CA GLY A 334 -10.28 -51.99 0.28
C GLY A 334 -9.31 -52.99 0.88
N VAL A 335 -9.16 -52.91 2.20
CA VAL A 335 -8.50 -53.92 3.02
C VAL A 335 -9.07 -55.29 2.63
N GLU A 336 -8.17 -56.20 2.27
CA GLU A 336 -8.45 -57.55 1.82
C GLU A 336 -9.44 -58.29 2.73
N GLY A 337 -10.50 -58.82 2.13
CA GLY A 337 -11.29 -59.92 2.65
C GLY A 337 -11.37 -61.01 1.60
N GLU A 338 -10.45 -61.98 1.65
CA GLU A 338 -10.45 -63.14 0.76
C GLU A 338 -11.72 -64.00 0.93
N ARG A 339 -12.45 -64.25 -0.18
CA ARG A 339 -12.50 -65.55 -0.88
C ARG A 339 -13.69 -65.65 -1.86
N GLY A 340 -13.37 -66.06 -3.09
CA GLY A 340 -14.25 -66.89 -3.94
C GLY A 340 -14.35 -66.49 -5.42
N THR A 341 -13.47 -67.06 -6.26
CA THR A 341 -13.63 -67.56 -7.66
C THR A 341 -14.98 -67.29 -8.38
N ASP A 342 -15.08 -66.92 -9.67
CA ASP A 342 -14.45 -67.52 -10.86
C ASP A 342 -14.63 -66.65 -12.15
N VAL A 343 -13.60 -66.65 -13.01
CA VAL A 343 -13.47 -66.48 -14.49
C VAL A 343 -14.48 -65.67 -15.35
N ALA A 344 -13.97 -64.69 -16.12
CA ALA A 344 -14.13 -64.60 -17.59
C ALA A 344 -13.17 -63.58 -18.25
N VAL A 345 -12.50 -64.02 -19.32
CA VAL A 345 -11.57 -63.29 -20.18
C VAL A 345 -12.33 -62.40 -21.17
N THR A 346 -11.85 -61.17 -21.44
CA THR A 346 -11.88 -60.59 -22.80
C THR A 346 -10.78 -59.54 -22.97
N GLU A 347 -9.96 -59.74 -24.01
CA GLU A 347 -8.82 -58.92 -24.40
C GLU A 347 -9.24 -57.56 -25.00
N GLY A 348 -8.37 -56.56 -24.81
CA GLY A 348 -7.97 -55.65 -25.88
C GLY A 348 -8.54 -54.23 -25.86
N GLN A 349 -7.80 -53.29 -25.27
CA GLN A 349 -7.59 -51.97 -25.88
C GLN A 349 -6.37 -51.28 -25.23
N GLU A 350 -5.30 -51.09 -26.01
CA GLU A 350 -4.12 -50.30 -25.64
C GLU A 350 -4.40 -48.78 -25.68
N PRO A 351 -3.54 -47.96 -25.04
CA PRO A 351 -3.90 -46.69 -24.44
C PRO A 351 -3.79 -45.52 -25.43
N GLY A 352 -4.88 -44.76 -25.57
CA GLY A 352 -4.79 -43.41 -26.11
C GLY A 352 -4.28 -42.48 -25.02
N ALA A 353 -3.04 -42.02 -25.14
CA ALA A 353 -2.50 -40.93 -24.33
C ALA A 353 -3.39 -39.69 -24.53
N SER A 354 -4.36 -39.50 -23.63
CA SER A 354 -5.06 -38.24 -23.52
C SER A 354 -4.10 -37.27 -22.85
N VAL A 355 -3.64 -36.28 -23.60
CA VAL A 355 -3.00 -35.11 -23.01
C VAL A 355 -4.10 -34.43 -22.18
N GLN A 356 -4.18 -34.77 -20.89
CA GLN A 356 -5.06 -34.09 -19.96
C GLN A 356 -4.58 -32.63 -19.89
N ARG A 357 -5.25 -31.75 -20.63
CA ARG A 357 -5.02 -30.31 -20.49
C ARG A 357 -5.49 -29.89 -19.11
N THR A 358 -4.58 -29.36 -18.30
CA THR A 358 -4.88 -28.74 -17.01
C THR A 358 -6.01 -27.73 -17.14
N ALA A 359 -7.07 -27.89 -16.35
CA ALA A 359 -8.18 -26.95 -16.34
C ALA A 359 -7.81 -25.70 -15.51
N ILE A 360 -7.61 -24.55 -16.15
CA ILE A 360 -7.38 -23.27 -15.48
C ILE A 360 -8.72 -22.55 -15.30
N SER A 361 -9.15 -22.39 -14.05
CA SER A 361 -10.36 -21.64 -13.67
C SER A 361 -9.95 -20.29 -13.07
N LEU A 362 -10.23 -19.20 -13.78
CA LEU A 362 -10.05 -17.82 -13.27
C LEU A 362 -11.34 -17.37 -12.57
N ALA A 363 -11.35 -17.37 -11.24
CA ALA A 363 -12.45 -16.82 -10.46
C ALA A 363 -12.34 -15.28 -10.46
N GLY A 364 -13.18 -14.62 -11.26
CA GLY A 364 -13.22 -13.16 -11.38
C GLY A 364 -13.88 -12.58 -12.63
N ALA A 365 -14.21 -13.39 -13.64
CA ALA A 365 -15.02 -12.92 -14.77
C ALA A 365 -16.51 -13.01 -14.41
N SER A 366 -17.03 -11.98 -13.74
CA SER A 366 -18.48 -11.78 -13.62
C SER A 366 -19.03 -11.47 -15.02
N THR A 367 -19.52 -12.49 -15.72
CA THR A 367 -20.41 -12.31 -16.87
C THR A 367 -21.84 -12.54 -16.42
N GLU A 368 -22.53 -11.47 -16.04
CA GLU A 368 -23.99 -11.39 -16.12
C GLU A 368 -24.33 -10.19 -16.99
N PRO A 369 -25.18 -10.34 -18.04
CA PRO A 369 -25.68 -9.21 -18.78
C PRO A 369 -26.78 -8.48 -17.99
N GLU A 370 -26.86 -7.18 -18.28
CA GLU A 370 -27.65 -6.09 -17.71
C GLU A 370 -29.08 -6.40 -17.24
N GLU A 371 -29.53 -5.72 -16.18
CA GLU A 371 -30.86 -5.09 -16.16
C GLU A 371 -30.89 -3.85 -15.25
N HIS A 372 -31.30 -2.75 -15.85
CA HIS A 372 -31.51 -1.43 -15.26
C HIS A 372 -32.93 -1.42 -14.69
N ASP A 373 -33.12 -1.29 -13.38
CA ASP A 373 -34.41 -0.86 -12.81
C ASP A 373 -34.26 -0.25 -11.40
N GLU A 374 -34.96 0.86 -11.22
CA GLU A 374 -34.99 1.73 -10.04
C GLU A 374 -35.79 1.13 -8.86
N ASP A 375 -35.39 1.55 -7.65
CA ASP A 375 -36.16 1.64 -6.39
C ASP A 375 -36.99 0.44 -5.87
N ALA A 376 -36.51 -0.18 -4.78
CA ALA A 376 -37.24 -0.29 -3.52
C ALA A 376 -36.42 -1.02 -2.44
N ALA A 377 -36.25 -0.37 -1.28
CA ALA A 377 -35.66 -0.95 -0.09
C ALA A 377 -36.38 -2.25 0.34
N ARG A 378 -35.75 -3.41 0.12
CA ARG A 378 -36.12 -4.66 0.80
C ARG A 378 -35.34 -4.76 2.12
N PRO A 379 -36.01 -4.99 3.26
CA PRO A 379 -35.31 -5.23 4.52
C PRO A 379 -34.53 -6.55 4.46
N LEU A 380 -33.37 -6.56 5.12
CA LEU A 380 -32.47 -7.71 5.21
C LEU A 380 -33.21 -8.95 5.76
N PRO A 381 -32.97 -10.15 5.21
CA PRO A 381 -33.65 -11.38 5.63
C PRO A 381 -33.24 -11.82 7.05
N ASP A 382 -34.23 -12.23 7.85
CA ASP A 382 -34.15 -12.56 9.30
C ASP A 382 -33.12 -13.64 9.69
N ARG A 383 -32.51 -14.36 8.73
CA ARG A 383 -31.43 -15.31 9.00
C ARG A 383 -30.15 -14.64 9.52
N LEU A 384 -29.84 -13.42 9.08
CA LEU A 384 -28.65 -12.67 9.51
C LEU A 384 -28.74 -12.10 10.94
N ILE A 385 -29.95 -12.03 11.52
CA ILE A 385 -30.18 -11.52 12.88
C ILE A 385 -29.98 -12.63 13.94
N THR A 386 -30.10 -13.90 13.55
CA THR A 386 -30.00 -15.05 14.47
C THR A 386 -28.55 -15.52 14.66
N GLU A 387 -27.69 -15.37 13.64
CA GLU A 387 -26.27 -15.73 13.73
C GLU A 387 -25.43 -14.75 14.60
N ARG A 388 -25.87 -13.49 14.74
CA ARG A 388 -25.22 -12.52 15.64
C ARG A 388 -25.44 -12.79 17.14
N ARG A 389 -26.30 -13.73 17.53
CA ARG A 389 -26.54 -14.10 18.94
C ARG A 389 -25.74 -15.31 19.45
N ILE A 390 -25.02 -16.04 18.59
CA ILE A 390 -24.29 -17.26 18.99
C ILE A 390 -22.79 -17.03 19.24
N VAL A 391 -22.22 -15.90 18.81
CA VAL A 391 -20.76 -15.63 18.92
C VAL A 391 -20.31 -15.11 20.30
N ARG A 392 -21.21 -14.93 21.29
CA ARG A 392 -20.85 -14.38 22.61
C ARG A 392 -20.51 -15.39 23.72
N TRP A 393 -20.45 -16.70 23.45
CA TRP A 393 -20.28 -17.70 24.52
C TRP A 393 -19.14 -18.74 24.36
N HIS A 394 -18.26 -18.64 23.36
CA HIS A 394 -17.17 -19.62 23.18
C HIS A 394 -15.75 -19.06 23.03
N TYR A 395 -15.48 -17.84 23.51
CA TYR A 395 -14.13 -17.27 23.60
C TYR A 395 -13.53 -17.22 25.01
N GLY A 396 -14.11 -17.96 25.99
CA GLY A 396 -13.66 -17.95 27.39
C GLY A 396 -12.83 -19.16 27.87
N THR A 397 -12.77 -20.27 27.12
CA THR A 397 -12.39 -21.57 27.73
C THR A 397 -11.17 -22.28 27.12
N ARG A 398 -10.42 -21.64 26.21
CA ARG A 398 -9.22 -22.25 25.60
C ARG A 398 -7.89 -21.73 26.16
N TRP A 399 -7.89 -20.63 26.93
CA TRP A 399 -6.67 -20.03 27.50
C TRP A 399 -6.30 -20.50 28.93
N GLN A 400 -7.12 -21.33 29.59
CA GLN A 400 -6.81 -21.88 30.93
C GLN A 400 -6.15 -23.26 30.94
N ASN A 401 -6.18 -24.01 29.83
CA ASN A 401 -5.67 -25.41 29.79
C ASN A 401 -4.17 -25.56 29.46
N ILE A 402 -3.49 -24.51 28.97
CA ILE A 402 -2.03 -24.56 28.70
C ILE A 402 -1.19 -24.11 29.90
N ARG A 403 -1.78 -23.42 30.89
CA ARG A 403 -1.07 -23.00 32.13
C ARG A 403 -1.03 -24.07 33.22
N GLN A 404 -1.90 -25.08 33.20
CA GLN A 404 -1.95 -26.14 34.24
C GLN A 404 -1.03 -27.35 33.97
N SER A 405 -0.50 -27.53 32.75
CA SER A 405 0.40 -28.65 32.43
C SER A 405 1.86 -28.43 32.84
N ARG A 406 2.28 -27.18 33.11
CA ARG A 406 3.64 -26.84 33.58
C ARG A 406 3.82 -26.82 35.11
N SER A 407 2.76 -27.00 35.90
CA SER A 407 2.83 -26.97 37.38
C SER A 407 2.97 -28.34 38.05
N ARG A 408 3.09 -29.45 37.31
CA ARG A 408 3.09 -30.82 37.86
C ARG A 408 4.42 -31.59 37.75
N ARG A 409 5.56 -30.91 37.63
CA ARG A 409 6.89 -31.54 37.77
C ARG A 409 7.81 -30.74 38.66
N CYS A 410 7.48 -30.69 39.95
CA CYS A 410 8.44 -30.42 41.03
C CYS A 410 7.84 -30.94 42.34
N CYS A 411 8.67 -31.54 43.20
CA CYS A 411 8.38 -32.44 44.33
C CYS A 411 8.09 -33.88 43.86
N THR A 412 8.89 -34.90 44.20
CA THR A 412 9.54 -35.17 45.50
C THR A 412 10.62 -36.24 45.28
N ILE A 413 11.76 -36.12 45.95
CA ILE A 413 12.37 -37.18 46.80
C ILE A 413 13.35 -36.45 47.73
N SER A 414 13.01 -36.45 49.01
CA SER A 414 13.90 -36.15 50.14
C SER A 414 14.30 -37.46 50.78
N CYS A 415 15.58 -37.60 51.16
CA CYS A 415 16.02 -37.88 52.52
C CYS A 415 17.55 -37.73 52.62
#